data_AF-A0A0R3S671-F1
#
_entry.id   AF-A0A0R3S671-F1
#
_cell.length_a   1.000
_cell.length_b   1.000
_cell.length_c   1.000
_cell.angle_alpha   90.00
_cell.angle_beta   90.00
_cell.angle_gamma   90.00
#
_symmetry.space_group_name_H-M   'P 1'
#
loop_
_entity.id
_entity.type
_entity.pdbx_description
1 polymer ?
#
loop_
_entity_poly.entity_id
_entity_poly.type
_entity_poly.pdbx_seq_one_letter_code
_entity_poly.pdbx_strand_id
1 'polypeptide(L)'
;MVEPSSNPGSSNSLLEITGKYGVPHKHLVQLIIKHGILQVRLITYSFPIAHYFCNKFVRYVQIYNSGDCTIIQPDDRQEKILIEKLIAVINSTLSPLCFRLIQADDEYDDHNSYVVLLSDRRSSDYLRDAFGLTQSEVTLFHLWVSAICNSENGEILKHEALSIASDLLVKVGT
;
A
#
# COMPACT_ATOMS: atom_id res chain seq x y z
N MET A 1 45.45 -13.18 31.42
CA MET A 1 45.15 -11.95 30.67
C MET A 1 43.91 -12.22 29.83
N VAL A 2 43.03 -11.24 29.81
CA VAL A 2 41.60 -11.27 29.53
C VAL A 2 41.28 -11.77 28.12
N GLU A 3 40.40 -12.78 28.02
CA GLU A 3 39.69 -13.11 26.78
C GLU A 3 38.75 -11.94 26.42
N PRO A 4 38.66 -11.54 25.15
CA PRO A 4 37.67 -10.54 24.75
C PRO A 4 36.29 -11.20 24.86
N SER A 5 35.52 -10.80 25.87
CA SER A 5 34.09 -11.04 25.96
C SER A 5 33.43 -10.43 24.73
N SER A 6 33.09 -11.26 23.75
CA SER A 6 32.17 -10.90 22.68
C SER A 6 30.81 -10.62 23.31
N ASN A 7 30.47 -9.35 23.45
CA ASN A 7 29.12 -8.91 23.77
C ASN A 7 28.17 -9.53 22.73
N PRO A 8 27.11 -10.26 23.13
CA PRO A 8 26.06 -10.68 22.22
C PRO A 8 25.17 -9.45 21.95
N GLY A 9 25.68 -8.54 21.11
CA GLY A 9 24.94 -7.37 20.67
C GLY A 9 23.78 -7.77 19.76
N SER A 10 22.62 -8.01 20.38
CA SER A 10 21.26 -8.02 19.84
C SER A 10 21.13 -8.15 18.31
N SER A 11 21.17 -9.40 17.83
CA SER A 11 20.57 -9.77 16.54
C SER A 11 19.06 -9.98 16.78
N ASN A 12 18.29 -8.90 16.88
CA ASN A 12 16.83 -9.03 16.88
C ASN A 12 16.39 -9.39 15.47
N SER A 13 15.71 -10.53 15.31
CA SER A 13 15.24 -10.94 13.99
C SER A 13 14.14 -9.98 13.50
N LEU A 14 14.12 -9.67 12.21
CA LEU A 14 13.02 -8.89 11.59
C LEU A 14 11.63 -9.42 11.97
N LEU A 15 11.51 -10.75 12.09
CA LEU A 15 10.29 -11.45 12.44
C LEU A 15 9.86 -11.27 13.90
N GLU A 16 10.78 -10.97 14.81
CA GLU A 16 10.46 -10.60 16.20
C GLU A 16 10.00 -9.16 16.28
N ILE A 17 10.64 -8.27 15.50
CA ILE A 17 10.32 -6.84 15.46
C ILE A 17 8.93 -6.60 14.87
N THR A 18 8.48 -7.46 13.96
CA THR A 18 7.11 -7.42 13.42
C THR A 18 6.05 -7.88 14.42
N GLY A 19 6.42 -8.48 15.55
CA GLY A 19 5.47 -9.03 16.52
C GLY A 19 4.70 -7.99 17.33
N LYS A 20 5.14 -6.72 17.35
CA LYS A 20 4.47 -5.63 18.07
C LYS A 20 4.38 -4.38 17.22
N TYR A 21 3.18 -3.78 17.17
CA TYR A 21 2.98 -2.51 16.47
C TYR A 21 3.86 -1.41 17.08
N GLY A 22 4.55 -0.65 16.22
CA GLY A 22 5.61 0.27 16.64
C GLY A 22 5.89 1.36 15.61
N VAL A 23 6.93 2.17 15.84
CA VAL A 23 7.30 3.31 14.97
C VAL A 23 7.52 2.91 13.51
N PRO A 24 8.22 1.80 13.18
CA PRO A 24 8.36 1.35 11.80
C PRO A 24 7.01 1.05 11.11
N HIS A 25 6.06 0.46 11.85
CA HIS A 25 4.71 0.17 11.35
C HIS A 25 3.92 1.46 11.07
N LYS A 26 4.02 2.46 11.96
CA LYS A 26 3.38 3.77 11.77
C LYS A 26 3.86 4.45 10.50
N HIS A 27 5.18 4.45 10.24
CA HIS A 27 5.72 5.04 9.02
C HIS A 27 5.32 4.29 7.77
N LEU A 28 5.20 2.96 7.85
CA LEU A 28 4.67 2.17 6.74
C LEU A 28 3.23 2.56 6.42
N VAL A 29 2.37 2.71 7.42
CA VAL A 29 0.98 3.18 7.23
C VAL A 29 0.94 4.59 6.64
N GLN A 30 1.76 5.51 7.15
CA GLN A 30 1.87 6.87 6.59
C GLN A 30 2.32 6.86 5.13
N LEU A 31 3.24 5.95 4.78
CA LEU A 31 3.70 5.79 3.40
C LEU A 31 2.57 5.32 2.49
N ILE A 32 1.76 4.35 2.93
CA ILE A 32 0.58 3.87 2.19
C ILE A 32 -0.43 5.00 1.99
N ILE A 33 -0.78 5.73 3.06
CA ILE A 33 -1.71 6.88 2.99
C ILE A 33 -1.22 7.91 1.97
N LYS A 34 0.10 8.19 1.94
CA LYS A 34 0.68 9.15 1.00
C LYS A 34 0.64 8.69 -0.46
N HIS A 35 0.81 7.40 -0.73
CA HIS A 35 0.92 6.88 -2.11
C HIS A 35 -0.41 6.31 -2.64
N GLY A 36 -1.39 6.07 -1.77
CA GLY A 36 -2.65 5.39 -2.11
C GLY A 36 -2.50 3.88 -2.23
N ILE A 37 -1.54 3.42 -3.04
CA ILE A 37 -1.22 2.01 -3.25
C ILE A 37 0.29 1.79 -3.12
N LEU A 38 0.72 0.65 -2.54
CA LEU A 38 2.13 0.26 -2.49
C LEU A 38 2.34 -1.07 -3.18
N GLN A 39 3.23 -1.12 -4.17
CA GLN A 39 3.58 -2.35 -4.85
C GLN A 39 4.33 -3.32 -3.93
N VAL A 40 3.89 -4.58 -3.94
CA VAL A 40 4.42 -5.69 -3.17
C VAL A 40 5.43 -6.47 -4.00
N ARG A 41 5.19 -6.67 -5.30
CA ARG A 41 6.06 -7.46 -6.18
C ARG A 41 6.14 -6.87 -7.57
N LEU A 42 7.33 -6.95 -8.18
CA LEU A 42 7.60 -6.81 -9.61
C LEU A 42 8.53 -7.96 -10.00
N ILE A 43 8.04 -8.95 -10.77
CA ILE A 43 8.92 -9.98 -11.34
C ILE A 43 9.22 -9.61 -12.79
N THR A 44 10.27 -8.83 -13.02
CA THR A 44 10.89 -8.74 -14.35
C THR A 44 12.00 -9.77 -14.46
N TYR A 45 11.94 -10.58 -15.52
CA TYR A 45 12.77 -11.77 -15.84
C TYR A 45 14.31 -11.59 -15.86
N SER A 46 14.88 -10.52 -15.31
CA SER A 46 16.34 -10.33 -15.29
C SER A 46 16.90 -9.58 -14.07
N PHE A 47 16.07 -9.08 -13.15
CA PHE A 47 16.54 -8.44 -11.90
C PHE A 47 15.44 -8.57 -10.83
N PRO A 48 15.71 -9.11 -9.62
CA PRO A 48 14.79 -9.02 -8.51
C PRO A 48 14.74 -7.56 -8.03
N ILE A 49 13.85 -6.77 -8.64
CA ILE A 49 13.65 -5.37 -8.27
C ILE A 49 12.79 -5.35 -7.02
N ALA A 50 13.46 -5.11 -5.90
CA ALA A 50 12.98 -4.59 -4.62
C ALA A 50 11.46 -4.52 -4.43
N HIS A 51 10.93 -5.48 -3.65
CA HIS A 51 9.63 -5.41 -3.01
C HIS A 51 9.48 -4.13 -2.18
N TYR A 52 8.81 -3.10 -2.73
CA TYR A 52 8.85 -1.75 -2.18
C TYR A 52 8.31 -1.69 -0.74
N PHE A 53 7.22 -2.41 -0.47
CA PHE A 53 6.60 -2.50 0.85
C PHE A 53 7.55 -3.01 1.94
N CYS A 54 8.13 -4.21 1.76
CA CYS A 54 9.04 -4.81 2.75
C CYS A 54 10.36 -4.06 2.86
N ASN A 55 10.93 -3.62 1.74
CA ASN A 55 12.18 -2.87 1.75
C ASN A 55 12.07 -1.58 2.54
N LYS A 56 10.91 -0.88 2.45
CA LYS A 56 10.67 0.32 3.26
C LYS A 56 10.55 -0.01 4.74
N PHE A 57 9.84 -1.08 5.09
CA PHE A 57 9.76 -1.53 6.48
C PHE A 57 11.15 -1.87 7.04
N VAL A 58 11.94 -2.68 6.33
CA VAL A 58 13.32 -3.03 6.73
C VAL A 58 14.16 -1.78 6.97
N ARG A 59 14.09 -0.79 6.06
CA ARG A 59 14.80 0.49 6.24
C ARG A 59 14.33 1.25 7.47
N TYR A 60 13.03 1.31 7.74
CA TYR A 60 12.53 1.96 8.95
C TYR A 60 13.04 1.26 10.21
N VAL A 61 13.04 -0.07 10.21
CA VAL A 61 13.60 -0.84 11.33
C VAL A 61 15.09 -0.53 11.52
N GLN A 62 15.89 -0.49 10.44
CA GLN A 62 17.31 -0.12 10.51
C GLN A 62 17.52 1.28 11.10
N ILE A 63 16.70 2.25 10.73
CA ILE A 63 16.79 3.63 11.25
C ILE A 63 16.47 3.69 12.75
N TYR A 64 15.45 2.95 13.20
CA TYR A 64 14.95 3.05 14.58
C TYR A 64 15.60 2.10 15.57
N ASN A 65 16.28 1.05 15.12
CA ASN A 65 17.00 0.09 15.97
C ASN A 65 18.52 0.30 15.88
N SER A 66 18.97 1.52 16.17
CA SER A 66 20.34 2.07 16.06
C SER A 66 21.46 1.37 16.86
N GLY A 67 21.45 0.04 16.97
CA GLY A 67 22.65 -0.76 17.22
C GLY A 67 23.24 -1.25 15.90
N ASP A 68 24.43 -1.86 15.94
CA ASP A 68 25.11 -2.53 14.81
C ASP A 68 24.33 -3.77 14.28
N CYS A 69 23.01 -3.65 14.16
CA CYS A 69 22.13 -4.70 13.70
C CYS A 69 22.09 -4.63 12.17
N THR A 70 22.99 -5.37 11.53
CA THR A 70 22.93 -5.64 10.09
C THR A 70 21.68 -6.46 9.81
N ILE A 71 20.60 -5.77 9.42
CA ILE A 71 19.38 -6.44 8.99
C ILE A 71 19.62 -7.03 7.60
N ILE A 72 19.73 -8.37 7.55
CA ILE A 72 19.80 -9.14 6.32
C ILE A 72 18.46 -8.98 5.58
N GLN A 73 18.50 -8.67 4.29
CA GLN A 73 17.29 -8.64 3.48
C GLN A 73 16.65 -10.03 3.44
N PRO A 74 15.32 -10.13 3.61
CA PRO A 74 14.64 -11.41 3.55
C PRO A 74 14.74 -12.02 2.14
N ASP A 75 14.82 -13.34 2.07
CA ASP A 75 14.57 -14.07 0.81
C ASP A 75 13.07 -14.09 0.45
N ASP A 76 12.71 -14.53 -0.75
CA ASP A 76 11.32 -14.55 -1.25
C ASP A 76 10.33 -15.24 -0.29
N ARG A 77 10.75 -16.29 0.41
CA ARG A 77 9.88 -17.02 1.35
C ARG A 77 9.72 -16.23 2.64
N GLN A 78 10.80 -15.68 3.16
CA GLN A 78 10.80 -14.84 4.36
C GLN A 78 10.01 -13.55 4.13
N GLU A 79 10.09 -12.99 2.93
CA GLU A 79 9.35 -11.83 2.47
C GLU A 79 7.84 -12.08 2.52
N LYS A 80 7.36 -13.20 1.96
CA LYS A 80 5.94 -13.54 2.03
C LYS A 80 5.44 -13.61 3.48
N ILE A 81 6.20 -14.28 4.35
CA ILE A 81 5.88 -14.39 5.78
C ILE A 81 5.91 -13.01 6.46
N LEU A 82 6.85 -12.15 6.06
CA LEU A 82 6.98 -10.80 6.58
C LEU A 82 5.76 -9.95 6.20
N ILE A 83 5.31 -9.99 4.95
CA ILE A 83 4.12 -9.27 4.46
C ILE A 83 2.88 -9.69 5.27
N GLU A 84 2.64 -11.00 5.36
CA GLU A 84 1.49 -11.56 6.09
C GLU A 84 1.48 -11.09 7.55
N LYS A 85 2.63 -11.15 8.22
CA LYS A 85 2.78 -10.67 9.61
C LYS A 85 2.57 -9.17 9.74
N LEU A 86 3.14 -8.37 8.84
CA LEU A 86 2.99 -6.91 8.85
C LEU A 86 1.53 -6.51 8.68
N ILE A 87 0.84 -7.11 7.70
CA ILE A 87 -0.58 -6.87 7.47
C ILE A 87 -1.37 -7.26 8.73
N ALA A 88 -1.13 -8.43 9.31
CA ALA A 88 -1.84 -8.87 10.52
C ALA A 88 -1.65 -7.92 11.70
N VAL A 89 -0.41 -7.53 12.01
CA VAL A 89 -0.11 -6.64 13.13
C VAL A 89 -0.64 -5.24 12.91
N ILE A 90 -0.50 -4.68 11.70
CA ILE A 90 -1.09 -3.38 11.38
C ILE A 90 -2.62 -3.44 11.46
N ASN A 91 -3.26 -4.48 10.90
CA ASN A 91 -4.72 -4.62 10.91
C ASN A 91 -5.29 -4.76 12.31
N SER A 92 -4.60 -5.45 13.23
CA SER A 92 -5.02 -5.49 14.63
C SER A 92 -5.10 -4.09 15.28
N THR A 93 -4.28 -3.15 14.81
CA THR A 93 -4.27 -1.76 15.28
C THR A 93 -5.27 -0.89 14.53
N LEU A 94 -5.50 -1.15 13.24
CA LEU A 94 -6.42 -0.39 12.39
C LEU A 94 -7.89 -0.80 12.54
N SER A 95 -8.16 -2.04 12.96
CA SER A 95 -9.53 -2.58 13.06
C SER A 95 -10.49 -1.71 13.89
N PRO A 96 -10.10 -1.18 15.08
CA PRO A 96 -10.97 -0.27 15.83
C PRO A 96 -11.30 1.04 15.10
N LEU A 97 -10.47 1.45 14.14
CA LEU A 97 -10.66 2.63 13.31
C LEU A 97 -11.48 2.35 12.05
N CYS A 98 -11.94 1.11 11.85
CA CYS A 98 -12.61 0.63 10.65
C CYS A 98 -11.75 0.77 9.38
N PHE A 99 -10.44 0.56 9.52
CA PHE A 99 -9.51 0.46 8.39
C PHE A 99 -8.86 -0.91 8.36
N ARG A 100 -8.48 -1.35 7.16
CA ARG A 100 -7.69 -2.57 6.96
C ARG A 100 -6.73 -2.41 5.79
N LEU A 101 -5.53 -2.95 5.95
CA LEU A 101 -4.64 -3.28 4.85
C LEU A 101 -5.10 -4.58 4.21
N ILE A 102 -5.18 -4.56 2.88
CA ILE A 102 -5.36 -5.75 2.06
C ILE A 102 -4.19 -5.86 1.08
N GLN A 103 -3.87 -7.09 0.73
CA GLN A 103 -3.09 -7.36 -0.47
C GLN A 103 -4.08 -7.68 -1.60
N ALA A 104 -3.86 -7.10 -2.78
CA ALA A 104 -4.65 -7.32 -3.98
C ALA A 104 -3.70 -7.53 -5.16
N ASP A 105 -4.06 -8.46 -6.05
CA ASP A 105 -3.30 -8.74 -7.27
C ASP A 105 -3.80 -7.82 -8.40
N ASP A 106 -2.90 -7.48 -9.34
CA ASP A 106 -3.24 -6.71 -10.53
C ASP A 106 -4.09 -7.59 -11.48
N GLU A 107 -5.12 -7.01 -12.10
CA GLU A 107 -5.98 -7.73 -13.05
C GLU A 107 -5.25 -8.05 -14.36
N TYR A 108 -4.29 -7.22 -14.77
CA TYR A 108 -3.60 -7.33 -16.06
C TYR A 108 -2.20 -7.94 -15.94
N ASP A 109 -1.65 -8.05 -14.73
CA ASP A 109 -0.32 -8.61 -14.48
C ASP A 109 -0.30 -9.45 -13.19
N ASP A 110 -0.45 -10.77 -13.34
CA ASP A 110 -0.39 -11.76 -12.25
C ASP A 110 0.94 -11.73 -11.46
N HIS A 111 1.97 -11.02 -11.94
CA HIS A 111 3.24 -10.86 -11.24
C HIS A 111 3.27 -9.63 -10.33
N ASN A 112 2.28 -8.75 -10.43
CA ASN A 112 2.15 -7.57 -9.61
C ASN A 112 1.05 -7.75 -8.56
N SER A 113 1.41 -7.40 -7.34
CA SER A 113 0.45 -7.27 -6.24
C SER A 113 0.73 -5.99 -5.50
N TYR A 114 -0.30 -5.48 -4.84
CA TYR A 114 -0.29 -4.21 -4.13
C TYR A 114 -0.84 -4.39 -2.72
N VAL A 115 -0.32 -3.62 -1.77
CA VAL A 115 -0.94 -3.40 -0.46
C VAL A 115 -1.66 -2.07 -0.50
N VAL A 116 -2.95 -2.10 -0.14
CA VAL A 116 -3.85 -0.95 -0.16
C VAL A 116 -4.49 -0.80 1.22
N LEU A 117 -4.63 0.45 1.66
CA LEU A 117 -5.39 0.79 2.85
C LEU A 117 -6.85 1.07 2.46
N LEU A 118 -7.76 0.25 2.98
CA LEU A 118 -9.19 0.39 2.77
C LEU A 118 -9.90 0.85 4.04
N SER A 119 -10.95 1.64 3.85
CA SER A 119 -11.95 1.92 4.87
C SER A 119 -13.08 0.88 4.77
N ASP A 120 -13.42 0.24 5.88
CA ASP A 120 -14.60 -0.64 5.99
C ASP A 120 -15.89 0.17 6.19
N ARG A 121 -15.78 1.49 6.42
CA ARG A 121 -16.95 2.38 6.45
C ARG A 121 -17.43 2.65 5.03
N ARG A 122 -18.76 2.79 4.89
CA ARG A 122 -19.38 3.28 3.66
C ARG A 122 -18.79 4.65 3.28
N SER A 123 -18.77 4.93 1.98
CA SER A 123 -18.38 6.24 1.46
C SER A 123 -19.13 7.33 2.22
N SER A 124 -18.37 8.30 2.73
CA SER A 124 -18.92 9.47 3.38
C SER A 124 -18.48 10.70 2.61
N ASP A 125 -19.36 11.70 2.57
CA ASP A 125 -19.07 13.01 1.97
C ASP A 125 -17.79 13.63 2.55
N TYR A 126 -17.39 13.26 3.78
CA TYR A 126 -16.15 13.69 4.39
C TYR A 126 -14.89 13.36 3.59
N LEU A 127 -14.83 12.20 2.91
CA LEU A 127 -13.66 11.87 2.10
C LEU A 127 -13.61 12.74 0.84
N ARG A 128 -14.76 12.96 0.18
CA ARG A 128 -14.86 13.92 -0.94
C ARG A 128 -14.35 15.29 -0.52
N ASP A 129 -14.84 15.80 0.61
CA ASP A 129 -14.53 17.15 1.08
C ASP A 129 -13.06 17.26 1.54
N ALA A 130 -12.46 16.18 2.05
CA ALA A 130 -11.05 16.13 2.45
C ALA A 130 -10.07 16.06 1.26
N PHE A 131 -10.46 15.47 0.13
CA PHE A 131 -9.64 15.40 -1.08
C PHE A 131 -9.66 16.69 -1.90
N GLY A 132 -10.54 17.64 -1.59
CA GLY A 132 -10.64 18.91 -2.29
C GLY A 132 -11.18 18.78 -3.72
N LEU A 133 -11.80 17.64 -4.06
CA LEU A 133 -12.43 17.42 -5.35
C LEU A 133 -13.78 18.14 -5.40
N THR A 134 -14.05 18.80 -6.51
CA THR A 134 -15.36 19.38 -6.81
C THR A 134 -16.40 18.29 -7.02
N GLN A 135 -17.67 18.64 -6.81
CA GLN A 135 -18.78 17.72 -7.09
C GLN A 135 -18.79 17.26 -8.55
N SER A 136 -18.39 18.11 -9.50
CA SER A 136 -18.28 17.77 -10.92
C SER A 136 -17.18 16.74 -11.18
N GLU A 137 -16.02 16.86 -10.54
CA GLU A 137 -14.92 15.88 -10.67
C GLU A 137 -15.32 14.51 -10.11
N VAL A 138 -15.99 14.48 -8.96
CA VAL A 138 -16.50 13.23 -8.39
C VAL A 138 -17.58 12.61 -9.29
N THR A 139 -18.48 13.44 -9.82
CA THR A 139 -19.52 12.98 -10.75
C THR A 139 -18.90 12.40 -12.02
N LEU A 140 -17.90 13.08 -12.58
CA LEU A 140 -17.17 12.62 -13.76
C LEU A 140 -16.46 11.28 -13.52
N PHE A 141 -15.80 11.14 -12.37
CA PHE A 141 -15.16 9.88 -11.96
C PHE A 141 -16.18 8.74 -11.90
N HIS A 142 -17.34 8.94 -11.28
CA HIS A 142 -18.39 7.92 -11.24
C HIS A 142 -18.97 7.57 -12.61
N LEU A 143 -19.11 8.55 -13.51
CA LEU A 143 -19.55 8.30 -14.88
C LEU A 143 -18.53 7.46 -15.66
N TRP A 144 -17.23 7.74 -15.51
CA TRP A 144 -16.17 6.94 -16.13
C TRP A 144 -16.12 5.52 -15.55
N VAL A 145 -16.21 5.36 -14.23
CA VAL A 145 -16.27 4.02 -13.61
C VAL A 145 -17.49 3.25 -14.12
N SER A 146 -18.66 3.89 -14.20
CA SER A 146 -19.86 3.24 -14.73
C SER A 146 -19.70 2.85 -16.20
N ALA A 147 -19.04 3.67 -17.02
CA ALA A 147 -18.80 3.36 -18.42
C ALA A 147 -17.82 2.16 -18.56
N ILE A 148 -16.77 2.13 -17.74
CA ILE A 148 -15.82 1.01 -17.65
C ILE A 148 -16.55 -0.29 -17.26
N CYS A 149 -17.35 -0.28 -16.21
CA CYS A 149 -18.07 -1.47 -15.75
C CYS A 149 -19.12 -1.99 -16.75
N ASN A 150 -19.63 -1.12 -17.63
CA ASN A 150 -20.59 -1.49 -18.67
C ASN A 150 -19.92 -1.82 -20.02
N SER A 151 -18.60 -1.67 -20.12
CA SER A 151 -17.84 -2.04 -21.31
C SER A 151 -17.58 -3.55 -21.35
N GLU A 152 -17.42 -4.11 -22.55
CA GLU A 152 -17.14 -5.54 -22.72
C GLU A 152 -15.75 -5.93 -22.18
N ASN A 153 -14.78 -5.03 -22.29
CA ASN A 153 -13.36 -5.32 -22.00
C ASN A 153 -12.86 -4.67 -20.70
N GLY A 154 -13.73 -4.04 -19.91
CA GLY A 154 -13.32 -3.31 -18.70
C GLY A 154 -12.53 -2.03 -18.99
N GLU A 155 -12.70 -1.44 -20.17
CA GLU A 155 -11.97 -0.25 -20.62
C GLU A 155 -12.88 0.71 -21.38
N ILE A 156 -12.56 2.00 -21.34
CA ILE A 156 -13.20 3.03 -22.17
C ILE A 156 -12.16 3.75 -23.01
N LEU A 157 -12.53 4.13 -24.23
CA LEU A 157 -11.62 4.86 -25.11
C LEU A 157 -11.52 6.32 -24.66
N LYS A 158 -10.35 6.93 -24.89
CA LYS A 158 -10.10 8.33 -24.51
C LYS A 158 -11.16 9.30 -25.06
N HIS A 159 -11.62 9.09 -26.29
CA HIS A 159 -12.63 9.97 -26.90
C HIS A 159 -14.01 9.82 -26.25
N GLU A 160 -14.38 8.62 -25.79
CA GLU A 160 -15.62 8.38 -25.04
C GLU A 160 -15.55 9.06 -23.67
N ALA A 161 -14.42 8.91 -22.97
CA ALA A 161 -14.19 9.58 -21.69
C ALA A 161 -14.31 11.11 -21.81
N LEU A 162 -13.76 11.70 -22.88
CA LEU A 162 -13.87 13.13 -23.17
C LEU A 162 -15.29 13.55 -23.57
N SER A 163 -16.01 12.71 -24.32
CA SER A 163 -17.42 12.97 -24.66
C SER A 163 -18.27 13.06 -23.38
N ILE A 164 -18.12 12.11 -22.46
CA ILE A 164 -18.80 12.11 -21.16
C ILE A 164 -18.49 13.39 -20.37
N ALA A 165 -17.23 13.82 -20.36
CA ALA A 165 -16.83 15.05 -19.68
C ALA A 165 -17.48 16.30 -20.31
N SER A 166 -17.56 16.36 -21.65
CA SER A 166 -18.21 17.44 -22.38
C SER A 166 -19.71 17.51 -22.06
N ASP A 167 -20.40 16.37 -22.07
CA ASP A 167 -21.83 16.30 -21.78
C ASP A 167 -22.16 16.74 -20.35
N LEU A 168 -21.28 16.43 -19.39
CA LEU A 168 -21.42 16.89 -18.01
C LEU A 168 -21.32 18.42 -17.90
N LEU A 169 -20.38 19.04 -18.62
CA LEU A 169 -20.20 20.50 -18.61
C LEU A 169 -21.42 21.22 -19.21
N VAL A 170 -22.02 20.68 -20.27
CA VAL A 170 -23.24 21.23 -20.89
C VAL A 170 -24.41 21.19 -19.90
N LYS A 171 -24.57 20.11 -19.13
CA LYS A 171 -25.63 19.96 -18.13
C LYS A 171 -25.49 20.86 -16.89
N VAL A 172 -24.26 21.27 -16.54
CA VAL A 172 -24.00 22.17 -15.40
C VAL A 172 -24.15 23.64 -15.80
N GLY A 173 -24.05 23.96 -17.09
CA GLY A 173 -24.16 25.32 -17.63
C GLY A 173 -25.57 25.79 -18.01
N THR A 174 -26.60 24.94 -17.83
CA THR A 174 -28.03 25.24 -18.02
C THR A 174 -28.77 25.19 -16.71
#